data_AF-A0A8J6ICG2-F1
#
_entry.id   AF-A0A8J6ICG2-F1
#
_cell.length_a   1.000
_cell.length_b   1.000
_cell.length_c   1.000
_cell.angle_alpha   90.00
_cell.angle_beta   90.00
_cell.angle_gamma   90.00
#
_symmetry.space_group_name_H-M   'P 1'
#
loop_
_entity.id
_entity.type
_entity.pdbx_description
1 polymer ?
#
loop_
_entity_poly.entity_id
_entity_poly.type
_entity_poly.pdbx_seq_one_letter_code
_entity_poly.pdbx_strand_id
1 'polypeptide(L)' 'FKPGRTVYTNLACLCRYHHRIKQMPGWHCEQDDHGALTWTTPTGQRFITRPPPEDGEEPPDIAPVPDPGEDIPPF' A
#
# COMPACT_ATOMS: atom_id res chain seq x y z
N PHE A 1 -0.14 -18.07 10.07
CA PHE A 1 0.73 -16.88 10.03
C PHE A 1 1.57 -16.84 11.31
N LYS A 2 2.89 -16.91 11.22
CA LYS A 2 3.77 -16.55 12.35
C LYS A 2 4.00 -15.04 12.27
N PRO A 3 3.80 -14.26 13.34
CA PRO A 3 4.17 -12.85 13.30
C PRO A 3 5.70 -12.76 13.16
N GLY A 4 6.16 -11.96 12.20
CA GLY A 4 7.57 -11.61 12.07
C GLY A 4 8.03 -10.72 13.24
N ARG A 5 9.34 -10.54 13.38
CA ARG A 5 9.91 -9.59 14.35
C ARG A 5 9.47 -8.16 13.98
N THR A 6 8.89 -7.42 14.92
CA THR A 6 8.68 -5.97 14.75
C THR A 6 10.03 -5.26 14.79
N VAL A 7 10.35 -4.51 13.74
CA VAL A 7 11.60 -3.75 13.55
C VAL A 7 11.25 -2.37 13.00
N TYR A 8 12.15 -1.38 13.14
CA TYR A 8 11.87 -0.01 12.72
C TYR A 8 11.37 0.10 11.26
N THR A 9 11.92 -0.71 10.36
CA THR A 9 11.58 -0.72 8.94
C THR A 9 10.22 -1.35 8.60
N ASN A 10 9.55 -2.03 9.54
CA ASN A 10 8.21 -2.60 9.32
C ASN A 10 7.10 -1.91 10.12
N LEU A 11 7.41 -0.75 10.69
CA LEU A 11 6.45 0.14 11.33
C LEU A 11 5.88 1.12 10.30
N ALA A 12 4.56 1.32 10.36
CA ALA A 12 3.88 2.35 9.60
C ALA A 12 2.85 3.07 10.48
N CYS A 13 2.82 4.40 10.42
CA CYS A 13 1.82 5.23 11.07
C CYS A 13 0.52 5.19 10.26
N LEU A 14 -0.30 4.18 10.50
CA LEU A 14 -1.57 4.00 9.79
C LEU A 14 -2.69 4.77 10.50
N CYS A 15 -3.58 5.40 9.73
CA CYS A 15 -4.83 5.91 10.28
C CYS A 15 -5.79 4.74 10.60
N ARG A 16 -6.87 5.02 11.34
CA ARG A 16 -7.87 4.00 11.73
C ARG A 16 -8.44 3.24 10.52
N TYR A 17 -8.63 3.92 9.40
CA TYR A 17 -9.14 3.33 8.16
C TYR A 17 -8.16 2.30 7.59
N HIS A 18 -6.88 2.67 7.44
CA HIS A 18 -5.83 1.76 6.96
C HIS A 18 -5.58 0.59 7.91
N HIS A 19 -5.64 0.81 9.23
CA HIS A 19 -5.56 -0.26 10.20
C HIS A 19 -6.69 -1.29 10.02
N ARG A 20 -7.90 -0.84 9.69
CA ARG A 20 -9.03 -1.75 9.42
C ARG A 20 -8.80 -2.53 8.14
N ILE A 21 -8.42 -1.84 7.06
CA ILE A 21 -8.16 -2.46 5.76
C ILE A 21 -7.10 -3.55 5.84
N LYS A 22 -5.99 -3.29 6.53
CA LYS A 22 -4.89 -4.27 6.69
C LYS A 22 -5.33 -5.61 7.28
N GLN A 23 -6.41 -5.61 8.06
CA GLN A 23 -6.95 -6.81 8.70
C GLN A 23 -8.13 -7.42 7.92
N MET A 24 -8.59 -6.79 6.84
CA MET A 24 -9.72 -7.30 6.06
C MET A 24 -9.29 -8.49 5.20
N PRO A 25 -10.16 -9.50 5.03
CA PRO A 25 -9.87 -10.64 4.18
C PRO A 25 -9.69 -10.19 2.71
N GLY A 26 -8.70 -10.79 2.03
CA GLY A 26 -8.38 -10.50 0.63
C GLY A 26 -7.58 -9.21 0.41
N TRP A 27 -7.34 -8.41 1.45
CA TRP A 27 -6.44 -7.27 1.36
C TRP A 27 -5.01 -7.69 1.69
N HIS A 28 -4.06 -7.21 0.88
CA HIS A 28 -2.63 -7.39 1.12
C HIS A 28 -1.94 -6.05 1.31
N CYS A 29 -0.91 -6.01 2.16
CA CYS A 29 -0.13 -4.82 2.44
C CYS A 29 1.34 -5.20 2.58
N GLU A 30 2.19 -4.61 1.73
CA GLU A 30 3.63 -4.77 1.72
C GLU A 30 4.30 -3.42 1.97
N GLN A 31 5.30 -3.38 2.83
CA GLN A 31 6.10 -2.18 3.09
C GLN A 31 7.49 -2.35 2.47
N ASP A 32 7.95 -1.35 1.74
CA ASP A 32 9.33 -1.31 1.23
C ASP A 32 10.31 -0.74 2.28
N ASP A 33 11.62 -0.82 1.99
CA ASP A 33 12.67 -0.33 2.88
C ASP A 33 12.64 1.20 3.09
N HIS A 34 11.90 1.93 2.25
CA HIS A 34 11.74 3.38 2.31
C HIS A 34 10.43 3.80 3.00
N GLY A 35 9.65 2.83 3.50
CA GLY A 35 8.41 3.06 4.23
C GLY A 35 7.16 3.25 3.37
N ALA A 36 7.25 3.11 2.04
CA ALA A 36 6.07 3.12 1.19
C ALA A 36 5.29 1.80 1.36
N LEU A 37 3.95 1.90 1.35
CA LEU A 37 3.06 0.76 1.46
C LEU A 37 2.37 0.49 0.13
N THR A 38 2.50 -0.73 -0.35
CA THR A 38 1.72 -1.25 -1.46
C THR A 38 0.53 -2.02 -0.92
N TRP A 39 -0.67 -1.51 -1.17
CA TRP A 39 -1.94 -2.13 -0.86
C TRP A 39 -2.44 -2.89 -2.07
N THR A 40 -2.92 -4.12 -1.88
CA THR A 40 -3.60 -4.88 -2.93
C THR A 40 -5.02 -5.16 -2.49
N THR A 41 -6.00 -4.83 -3.33
CA THR A 41 -7.42 -5.10 -3.08
C THR A 41 -7.74 -6.58 -3.30
N PRO A 42 -8.90 -7.06 -2.80
CA PRO A 42 -9.40 -8.39 -3.13
C PRO A 42 -9.62 -8.62 -4.63
N THR A 43 -9.79 -7.55 -5.41
CA THR A 43 -9.97 -7.58 -6.87
C THR A 43 -8.65 -7.49 -7.64
N GLY A 44 -7.51 -7.41 -6.94
CA GLY A 44 -6.17 -7.36 -7.54
C GLY A 44 -5.65 -5.96 -7.89
N GLN A 45 -6.40 -4.90 -7.61
CA GLN A 45 -5.93 -3.53 -7.81
C GLN A 45 -4.84 -3.18 -6.80
N ARG A 46 -3.82 -2.43 -7.24
CA ARG A 46 -2.68 -2.05 -6.42
C ARG A 46 -2.64 -0.54 -6.21
N PHE A 47 -2.43 -0.13 -4.97
CA PHE A 47 -2.33 1.27 -4.56
C PHE A 47 -1.05 1.47 -3.75
N ILE A 48 -0.33 2.56 -4.02
CA ILE A 48 0.89 2.88 -3.26
C ILE A 48 0.62 4.13 -2.42
N THR A 49 0.78 3.99 -1.10
CA THR A 49 0.78 5.13 -0.18
C THR A 49 2.19 5.35 0.32
N ARG A 50 2.71 6.57 0.18
CA ARG A 50 4.04 6.94 0.69
C ARG A 50 3.89 7.71 2.00
N PRO A 51 4.86 7.63 2.92
CA PRO A 51 4.91 8.57 4.03
C PRO A 51 4.96 10.00 3.46
N PRO A 52 4.38 10.99 4.17
CA PRO A 52 4.51 12.36 3.75
C PRO A 52 6.00 12.74 3.65
N PRO A 53 6.38 13.56 2.65
CA PRO A 53 7.71 14.15 2.61
C PRO A 53 7.96 14.94 3.89
N GLU A 54 9.23 15.13 4.23
CA GLU A 54 9.66 15.86 5.42
C GLU A 54 9.07 17.28 5.52
N ASP A 55 8.79 17.90 4.36
CA ASP A 55 8.16 19.23 4.24
C ASP A 55 6.64 19.22 4.45
N GLY A 56 6.02 18.07 4.68
CA GLY A 56 4.59 17.93 5.01
C GLY A 56 3.63 18.02 3.82
N GLU A 57 4.11 17.98 2.58
CA GLU A 57 3.26 17.96 1.39
C GLU A 57 2.58 16.60 1.21
N GLU A 58 1.29 16.53 1.54
CA GLU A 58 0.53 15.27 1.49
C GLU A 58 0.57 14.68 0.07
N PRO A 59 1.18 13.51 -0.15
CA PRO A 59 1.11 12.83 -1.43
C PRO A 59 -0.36 12.50 -1.74
N PRO A 60 -0.78 12.47 -3.02
CA PRO A 60 -2.15 12.14 -3.37
C PRO A 60 -2.54 10.82 -2.71
N ASP A 61 -3.61 10.88 -1.92
CA ASP A 61 -4.05 9.84 -0.98
C ASP A 61 -4.04 8.43 -1.59
N ILE A 62 -4.32 8.32 -2.90
CA ILE A 62 -4.34 7.07 -3.63
C ILE A 62 -3.94 7.34 -5.08
N ALA A 63 -2.64 7.24 -5.41
CA ALA A 63 -2.28 7.08 -6.81
C ALA A 63 -2.59 5.63 -7.22
N PRO A 64 -3.51 5.37 -8.17
CA PRO A 64 -3.58 4.05 -8.78
C PRO A 64 -2.20 3.76 -9.38
N VAL A 65 -1.63 2.59 -9.08
CA VAL A 65 -0.46 2.13 -9.83
C VAL A 65 -0.92 2.02 -11.28
N PRO A 66 -0.22 2.63 -12.27
CA PRO A 66 -0.55 2.38 -13.67
C PRO A 66 -0.46 0.87 -13.90
N ASP A 67 -1.55 0.31 -14.42
CA ASP A 67 -1.62 -1.11 -14.74
C ASP A 67 -0.46 -1.45 -15.71
N PRO A 68 0.46 -2.38 -15.37
CA PRO A 68 1.56 -2.73 -16.26
C PRO A 68 1.12 -3.55 -17.49
N GLY A 69 -0.17 -3.57 -17.83
CA GLY A 69 -0.76 -4.40 -18.87
C GLY A 69 -1.66 -3.65 -19.87
N GLU A 70 -1.50 -2.35 -20.09
CA GLU A 70 -2.14 -1.65 -21.21
C GLU A 70 -1.50 -2.03 -22.57
N ASP A 71 -1.49 -3.34 -22.86
CA ASP A 71 -1.34 -4.01 -24.16
C ASP A 71 -2.41 -5.11 -24.24
N ILE A 72 -3.68 -4.76 -23.98
CA ILE A 72 -4.80 -5.64 -24.28
C ILE A 72 -5.29 -5.24 -25.69
N PRO A 73 -4.98 -6.00 -26.75
CA PRO A 73 -5.42 -5.66 -28.10
C PRO A 73 -6.95 -5.75 -28.23
N PRO A 74 -7.57 -4.94 -29.11
CA PRO A 74 -9.02 -4.85 -29.22
C PRO A 74 -9.60 -6.06 -29.96
N PHE A 75 -10.69 -6.63 -29.42
CA PHE A 75 -11.77 -7.24 -30.18
C PHE A 75 -13.12 -6.92 -29.53
#